data_AF-A0A3C1W8S2-F1
#
_entry.id   AF-A0A3C1W8S2-F1
#
_cell.length_a   1.000
_cell.length_b   1.000
_cell.length_c   1.000
_cell.angle_alpha   90.00
_cell.angle_beta   90.00
_cell.angle_gamma   90.00
#
_symmetry.space_group_name_H-M   'P 1'
#
loop_
_entity.id
_entity.type
_entity.pdbx_description
1 polymer ?
#
loop_
_entity_poly.entity_id
_entity_poly.type
_entity_poly.pdbx_seq_one_letter_code
_entity_poly.pdbx_strand_id
1 'polypeptide(L)'
;FKTADIPMCLPPLTWQTYDIEFTAARFDATGTKTADAVITVVHNGVKIHDAVKLPKGTGVGGTRPEVAKGPIIFQGHGNPVAFRNIWIARK
;
A
#
# COMPACT_ATOMS: atom_id res chain seq x y z
N PHE A 1 -12.86 5.45 -0.63
CA PHE A 1 -11.50 5.68 -1.18
C PHE A 1 -10.90 6.82 -0.37
N LYS A 2 -9.69 6.68 0.17
CA LYS A 2 -9.02 7.77 0.92
C LYS A 2 -8.10 8.52 -0.04
N THR A 3 -8.35 9.81 -0.24
CA THR A 3 -7.45 10.69 -1.00
C THR A 3 -6.17 10.94 -0.19
N ALA A 4 -5.05 11.19 -0.84
CA ALA A 4 -3.83 11.69 -0.18
C ALA A 4 -4.13 12.98 0.58
N ASP A 5 -3.53 13.15 1.76
CA ASP A 5 -3.68 14.37 2.55
C ASP A 5 -3.06 15.58 1.84
N ILE A 6 -1.94 15.34 1.14
CA ILE A 6 -1.22 16.32 0.35
C ILE A 6 -0.77 15.65 -0.96
N PRO A 7 -1.03 16.25 -2.14
CA PRO A 7 -0.45 15.77 -3.39
C PRO A 7 1.05 16.08 -3.39
N MET A 8 1.88 15.06 -3.63
CA MET A 8 3.34 15.21 -3.57
C MET A 8 4.05 14.59 -4.79
N CYS A 9 3.52 14.80 -5.99
CA CYS A 9 4.16 14.34 -7.22
C CYS A 9 5.22 15.37 -7.69
N LEU A 10 6.40 14.88 -8.07
CA LEU A 10 7.39 15.66 -8.82
C LEU A 10 7.10 15.62 -10.34
N PRO A 11 7.74 16.47 -11.16
CA PRO A 11 7.56 16.46 -12.61
C PRO A 11 7.82 15.09 -13.26
N PRO A 12 7.25 14.84 -14.47
CA PRO A 12 7.47 13.60 -15.19
C PRO A 12 8.94 13.26 -15.37
N LEU A 13 9.24 11.96 -15.46
CA LEU A 13 10.60 11.41 -15.61
C LEU A 13 11.56 11.74 -14.46
N THR A 14 11.04 12.29 -13.35
CA THR A 14 11.76 12.40 -12.09
C THR A 14 11.44 11.20 -11.20
N TRP A 15 12.46 10.66 -10.52
CA TRP A 15 12.28 9.58 -9.57
C TRP A 15 11.39 10.03 -8.42
N GLN A 16 10.39 9.21 -8.10
CA GLN A 16 9.55 9.35 -6.93
C GLN A 16 10.00 8.32 -5.88
N THR A 17 10.00 8.69 -4.60
CA THR A 17 10.29 7.76 -3.49
C THR A 17 9.04 7.50 -2.67
N TYR A 18 8.87 6.24 -2.26
CA TYR A 18 7.83 5.81 -1.34
C TYR A 18 8.49 5.09 -0.17
N ASP A 19 8.19 5.55 1.04
CA ASP A 19 8.43 4.81 2.27
C ASP A 19 7.06 4.40 2.83
N ILE A 20 6.85 3.09 2.98
CA ILE A 20 5.55 2.51 3.33
C ILE A 20 5.71 1.66 4.57
N GLU A 21 4.98 2.02 5.61
CA GLU A 21 4.73 1.11 6.73
C GLU A 21 3.38 0.42 6.52
N PHE A 22 3.39 -0.90 6.60
CA PHE A 22 2.19 -1.72 6.44
C PHE A 22 2.03 -2.68 7.62
N THR A 23 0.86 -2.63 8.25
CA THR A 23 0.42 -3.63 9.23
C THR A 23 -0.69 -4.46 8.59
N ALA A 24 -0.47 -5.76 8.45
CA ALA A 24 -1.44 -6.65 7.83
C ALA A 24 -2.74 -6.76 8.65
N ALA A 25 -3.84 -7.07 7.96
CA ALA A 25 -5.08 -7.45 8.60
C ALA A 25 -4.87 -8.72 9.45
N ARG A 26 -5.62 -8.82 10.55
CA ARG A 26 -5.59 -10.00 11.44
C ARG A 26 -6.87 -10.79 11.30
N PHE A 27 -6.73 -12.09 11.52
CA PHE A 27 -7.79 -13.08 11.42
C PHE A 27 -7.74 -13.98 12.65
N ASP A 28 -8.90 -14.49 13.07
CA ASP A 28 -8.96 -15.52 14.11
C ASP A 28 -8.70 -16.92 13.54
N ALA A 29 -8.77 -17.94 14.41
CA ALA A 29 -8.55 -19.34 14.02
C ALA A 29 -9.60 -19.88 13.03
N THR A 30 -10.77 -19.23 12.91
CA THR A 30 -11.82 -19.58 11.95
C THR A 30 -11.64 -18.89 10.60
N GLY A 31 -10.65 -18.00 10.48
CA GLY A 31 -10.43 -17.18 9.30
C GLY A 31 -11.30 -15.91 9.26
N THR A 32 -11.99 -15.58 10.34
CA THR A 32 -12.79 -14.36 10.43
C THR A 32 -11.87 -13.17 10.72
N LYS A 33 -12.01 -12.08 9.96
CA LYS A 33 -11.23 -10.86 10.15
C LYS A 33 -11.52 -10.22 11.50
N THR A 34 -10.47 -9.93 12.27
CA THR A 34 -10.54 -9.30 13.59
C THR A 34 -9.94 -7.90 13.65
N ALA A 35 -9.11 -7.53 12.66
CA ALA A 35 -8.58 -6.18 12.52
C ALA A 35 -8.28 -5.83 11.06
N ASP A 36 -8.54 -4.58 10.68
CA ASP A 36 -8.17 -4.02 9.39
C ASP A 36 -6.66 -3.91 9.21
N ALA A 37 -6.21 -3.99 7.96
CA ALA A 37 -4.85 -3.59 7.63
C ALA A 37 -4.70 -2.07 7.83
N VAL A 38 -3.49 -1.63 8.18
CA VAL A 38 -3.17 -0.22 8.41
C VAL A 38 -1.95 0.16 7.58
N ILE A 39 -2.02 1.31 6.93
CA ILE A 39 -0.94 1.82 6.08
C ILE A 39 -0.56 3.26 6.46
N THR A 40 0.74 3.51 6.52
CA THR A 40 1.33 4.86 6.53
C THR A 40 2.20 4.99 5.29
N VAL A 41 2.07 6.11 4.58
CA VAL A 41 2.82 6.37 3.34
C VAL A 41 3.47 7.73 3.40
N VAL A 42 4.78 7.74 3.16
CA VAL A 42 5.58 8.93 2.87
C VAL A 42 5.93 8.92 1.40
N HIS A 43 5.58 9.99 0.68
CA HIS A 43 5.87 10.17 -0.74
C HIS A 43 6.80 11.38 -0.88
N ASN A 44 8.00 11.16 -1.43
CA ASN A 44 9.04 12.19 -1.58
C ASN A 44 9.34 12.94 -0.27
N GLY A 45 9.42 12.21 0.85
CA GLY A 45 9.71 12.78 2.18
C GLY A 45 8.53 13.42 2.90
N VAL A 46 7.34 13.50 2.28
CA VAL A 46 6.13 14.05 2.91
C VAL A 46 5.17 12.92 3.27
N LYS A 47 4.70 12.90 4.51
CA LYS A 47 3.68 11.94 4.94
C LYS A 47 2.33 12.31 4.29
N ILE A 48 1.82 11.44 3.43
CA ILE A 48 0.57 11.65 2.66
C ILE A 48 -0.59 10.77 3.12
N HIS A 49 -0.29 9.74 3.92
CA HIS A 49 -1.24 8.89 4.63
C HIS A 49 -0.68 8.59 6.01
N ASP A 50 -1.45 8.86 7.07
CA ASP A 50 -1.06 8.55 8.45
C ASP A 50 -2.01 7.52 9.06
N ALA A 51 -1.49 6.32 9.36
CA ALA A 51 -2.21 5.21 10.01
C ALA A 51 -3.62 4.94 9.43
N VAL A 52 -3.74 4.94 8.10
CA VAL A 52 -5.01 4.77 7.41
C VAL A 52 -5.46 3.31 7.51
N LYS A 53 -6.67 3.08 8.03
CA LYS A 53 -7.31 1.76 8.03
C LYS A 53 -7.81 1.38 6.63
N LEU A 54 -7.56 0.14 6.25
CA LEU A 54 -7.99 -0.47 4.99
C LEU A 54 -9.05 -1.54 5.31
N PRO A 55 -10.35 -1.19 5.26
CA PRO A 55 -11.43 -2.10 5.67
C PRO A 55 -11.64 -3.26 4.71
N LYS A 56 -11.16 -3.13 3.47
CA LYS A 56 -11.23 -4.15 2.42
C LYS A 56 -10.15 -3.89 1.36
N GLY A 57 -9.91 -4.88 0.51
CA GLY A 57 -9.03 -4.73 -0.66
C GLY A 57 -9.55 -3.70 -1.68
N THR A 58 -8.65 -3.27 -2.57
CA THR A 58 -8.89 -2.17 -3.52
C THR A 58 -9.16 -2.65 -4.94
N GLY A 59 -10.03 -1.94 -5.66
CA GLY A 59 -10.32 -2.19 -7.08
C GLY A 59 -10.77 -3.63 -7.36
N VAL A 60 -10.40 -4.17 -8.53
CA VAL A 60 -10.71 -5.56 -8.92
C VAL A 60 -10.02 -6.58 -8.00
N GLY A 61 -8.84 -6.26 -7.47
CA GLY A 61 -8.13 -7.14 -6.52
C GLY A 61 -8.88 -7.32 -5.19
N GLY A 62 -9.72 -6.36 -4.80
CA GLY A 62 -10.49 -6.39 -3.56
C GLY A 62 -11.65 -7.38 -3.54
N THR A 63 -11.96 -8.06 -4.65
CA THR A 63 -12.92 -9.18 -4.66
C THR A 63 -12.31 -10.48 -4.16
N ARG A 64 -10.97 -10.55 -4.06
CA ARG A 64 -10.26 -11.71 -3.53
C ARG A 64 -10.38 -11.72 -2.00
N PRO A 65 -10.38 -12.91 -1.37
CA PRO A 65 -10.28 -13.02 0.08
C PRO A 65 -9.03 -12.29 0.59
N GLU A 66 -9.18 -11.54 1.68
CA GLU A 66 -8.03 -10.97 2.38
C GLU A 66 -7.23 -12.08 3.07
N VAL A 67 -5.91 -11.90 3.12
CA VAL A 67 -4.98 -12.89 3.69
C VAL A 67 -3.99 -12.21 4.64
N ALA A 68 -3.56 -12.92 5.68
CA ALA A 68 -2.59 -12.41 6.65
C ALA A 68 -1.18 -12.19 6.05
N LYS A 69 -0.86 -12.88 4.95
CA LYS A 69 0.43 -12.79 4.26
C LYS A 69 0.22 -12.95 2.76
N GLY A 70 0.88 -12.10 1.97
CA GLY A 70 0.87 -12.16 0.52
C GLY A 70 2.13 -11.52 -0.08
N PRO A 71 2.33 -11.65 -1.39
CA PRO A 71 3.43 -10.99 -2.09
C PRO A 71 3.18 -9.48 -2.22
N ILE A 72 4.26 -8.72 -2.46
CA ILE A 72 4.15 -7.37 -3.03
C ILE A 72 4.02 -7.52 -4.55
N ILE A 73 3.02 -6.86 -5.13
CA ILE A 73 2.73 -6.92 -6.57
C ILE A 73 2.83 -5.51 -7.15
N PHE A 74 3.70 -5.32 -8.14
CA PHE A 74 3.71 -4.11 -8.96
C PHE A 74 2.67 -4.24 -10.07
N GLN A 75 1.72 -3.32 -10.10
CA GLN A 75 0.64 -3.36 -11.09
C GLN A 75 1.16 -2.94 -12.47
N GLY A 76 1.03 -3.83 -13.46
CA GLY A 76 1.15 -3.47 -14.86
C GLY A 76 -0.18 -2.92 -15.36
N HIS A 77 -0.21 -1.65 -15.78
CA HIS A 77 -1.42 -0.98 -16.26
C HIS A 77 -1.24 -0.40 -17.68
N GLY A 78 -0.50 -1.11 -18.53
CA GLY A 78 -0.26 -0.72 -19.93
C GLY A 78 0.69 0.47 -20.15
N ASN A 79 1.09 1.16 -19.08
CA ASN A 79 2.04 2.27 -19.13
C ASN A 79 3.41 1.80 -18.61
N PRO A 80 4.50 2.05 -19.36
CA PRO A 80 5.85 1.67 -18.92
C PRO A 80 6.27 2.53 -17.73
N VAL A 81 6.64 1.86 -16.64
CA VAL A 81 7.19 2.48 -15.42
C VAL A 81 8.44 1.72 -15.02
N ALA A 82 9.53 2.44 -14.73
CA ALA A 82 10.76 1.85 -14.23
C ALA A 82 10.82 1.93 -12.70
N PHE A 83 11.35 0.89 -12.07
CA PHE A 83 11.52 0.82 -10.62
C PHE A 83 12.99 0.60 -10.27
N ARG A 84 13.44 1.13 -9.12
CA ARG A 84 14.78 0.91 -8.56
C ARG A 84 14.74 1.00 -7.04
N ASN A 85 15.80 0.52 -6.38
CA ASN A 85 15.99 0.61 -4.93
C ASN A 85 14.80 0.07 -4.13
N ILE A 86 14.38 -1.16 -4.45
CA ILE A 86 13.27 -1.83 -3.78
C ILE A 86 13.85 -2.81 -2.77
N TRP A 87 13.46 -2.64 -1.51
CA TRP A 87 13.77 -3.55 -0.43
C TRP A 87 12.58 -3.62 0.52
N ILE A 88 12.57 -4.66 1.36
CA ILE A 88 11.56 -4.84 2.39
C ILE A 88 12.27 -5.28 3.66
N ALA A 89 11.88 -4.70 4.79
CA ALA A 89 12.25 -5.16 6.12
C ALA A 89 10.97 -5.50 6.89
N ARG A 90 11.06 -6.48 7.79
CA ARG A 90 9.97 -6.70 8.75
C ARG A 90 9.97 -5.54 9.75
N LYS A 91 8.78 -5.07 10.09
CA LYS A 91 8.55 -4.16 11.19
C LYS A 91 8.86 -4.85 12.53
#